data_AF-A0A2V8BHK7-F1
#
_entry.id   AF-A0A2V8BHK7-F1
#
_cell.length_a   1.000
_cell.length_b   1.000
_cell.length_c   1.000
_cell.angle_alpha   90.00
_cell.angle_beta   90.00
_cell.angle_gamma   90.00
#
_symmetry.space_group_name_H-M   'P 1'
#
loop_
_entity.id
_entity.type
_entity.pdbx_description
1 polymer ?
#
loop_
_entity_poly.entity_id
_entity_poly.type
_entity_poly.pdbx_seq_one_letter_code
_entity_poly.pdbx_strand_id
1 'polypeptide(L)' 'MRTIKTTSGESITLDGDLLAIMEALFREVTARRGLERSFEDMVQEITYLIDQMDDNERRTYLAESLFLNTVKYEND' A
#
# COMPACT_ATOMS: atom_id res chain seq x y z
N MET A 1 10.11 -3.71 14.19
CA MET A 1 9.26 -3.44 13.02
C MET A 1 8.14 -2.54 13.47
N ARG A 2 7.90 -1.43 12.76
CA ARG A 2 6.79 -0.52 13.07
C ARG A 2 5.50 -1.05 12.45
N THR A 3 4.38 -0.50 12.89
CA THR A 3 3.06 -0.85 12.39
C THR A 3 2.32 0.42 12.02
N ILE A 4 1.68 0.43 10.85
CA ILE A 4 0.77 1.49 10.41
C ILE A 4 -0.65 0.94 10.30
N LYS A 5 -1.63 1.80 10.08
CA LYS A 5 -3.02 1.39 9.96
C LYS A 5 -3.68 1.92 8.70
N THR A 6 -4.61 1.16 8.14
CA THR A 6 -5.56 1.68 7.15
C THR A 6 -6.59 2.60 7.81
N THR A 7 -7.36 3.32 7.01
CA THR A 7 -8.42 4.19 7.54
C THR A 7 -9.62 3.42 8.14
N SER A 8 -9.73 2.10 7.94
CA SER A 8 -10.66 1.24 8.68
C SER A 8 -10.04 0.65 9.97
N GLY A 9 -8.72 0.80 10.15
CA GLY A 9 -8.00 0.35 11.33
C GLY A 9 -7.28 -1.00 11.17
N GLU A 10 -7.25 -1.59 9.97
CA GLU A 10 -6.43 -2.78 9.69
C GLU A 10 -4.95 -2.44 9.91
N SER A 11 -4.24 -3.28 10.66
CA SER A 11 -2.84 -3.04 11.02
C SER A 11 -1.89 -3.70 10.03
N ILE A 12 -0.93 -2.94 9.53
CA ILE A 12 0.08 -3.38 8.55
C ILE A 12 1.45 -3.30 9.21
N THR A 13 2.18 -4.41 9.24
CA THR A 13 3.57 -4.42 9.72
C THR A 13 4.48 -3.88 8.63
N LEU A 14 5.33 -2.92 8.97
CA LEU A 14 6.38 -2.41 8.09
C LEU A 14 7.64 -3.25 8.24
N ASP A 15 7.72 -4.31 7.45
CA ASP A 15 8.83 -5.27 7.38
C ASP A 15 9.70 -5.12 6.12
N GLY A 16 9.33 -4.20 5.22
CA GLY A 16 9.99 -4.00 3.93
C GLY A 16 9.55 -4.98 2.85
N ASP A 17 8.37 -5.60 2.98
CA ASP A 17 7.67 -6.31 1.89
C ASP A 17 6.42 -5.53 1.45
N LEU A 18 6.42 -5.06 0.20
CA LEU A 18 5.33 -4.27 -0.36
C LEU A 18 4.02 -5.07 -0.49
N LEU A 19 4.08 -6.41 -0.59
CA LEU A 19 2.90 -7.24 -0.77
C LEU A 19 1.91 -7.10 0.39
N ALA A 20 2.40 -6.95 1.62
CA ALA A 20 1.54 -6.73 2.79
C ALA A 20 0.73 -5.43 2.69
N ILE A 21 1.36 -4.36 2.17
CA ILE A 21 0.67 -3.07 1.92
C ILE A 21 -0.35 -3.22 0.79
N MET A 22 0.03 -3.89 -0.30
CA MET A 22 -0.85 -4.11 -1.45
C MET A 22 -2.08 -4.94 -1.10
N GLU A 23 -1.91 -5.98 -0.28
CA GLU A 23 -3.00 -6.82 0.21
C GLU A 23 -3.96 -6.02 1.11
N ALA A 24 -3.42 -5.22 2.04
CA ALA A 24 -4.22 -4.37 2.89
C ALA A 24 -4.99 -3.31 2.08
N LEU A 25 -4.37 -2.66 1.08
CA LEU A 25 -5.05 -1.73 0.17
C LEU A 25 -6.14 -2.41 -0.66
N PHE A 26 -5.89 -3.65 -1.12
CA PHE A 26 -6.89 -4.43 -1.82
C PHE A 26 -8.08 -4.76 -0.91
N ARG A 27 -7.83 -5.21 0.32
CA ARG A 27 -8.87 -5.49 1.32
C ARG A 27 -9.63 -4.24 1.70
N GLU A 28 -8.95 -3.16 2.06
CA GLU A 28 -9.55 -1.90 2.47
C GLU A 28 -10.53 -1.38 1.41
N VAL A 29 -10.05 -1.26 0.18
CA VAL A 29 -10.84 -0.65 -0.90
C VAL A 29 -11.95 -1.60 -1.38
N THR A 30 -11.70 -2.91 -1.42
CA THR A 30 -12.71 -3.92 -1.82
C THR A 30 -13.78 -4.12 -0.73
N ALA A 31 -13.38 -4.17 0.54
CA ALA A 31 -14.27 -4.46 1.67
C ALA A 31 -15.16 -3.27 2.02
N ARG A 32 -14.69 -2.02 1.84
CA ARG A 32 -15.50 -0.84 2.17
C ARG A 32 -16.57 -0.48 1.13
N ARG A 33 -16.34 -0.71 -0.17
CA ARG A 33 -17.19 -0.07 -1.20
C ARG A 33 -17.74 -0.98 -2.30
N GLY A 34 -17.39 -2.26 -2.37
CA GLY A 34 -17.85 -3.11 -3.47
C GLY A 34 -17.39 -2.57 -4.84
N LEU A 35 -18.19 -2.77 -5.90
CA LEU A 35 -17.85 -2.49 -7.31
C LEU A 35 -17.56 -1.01 -7.65
N GLU A 36 -17.84 -0.05 -6.76
CA GLU A 36 -17.57 1.39 -6.98
C GLU A 36 -16.21 1.80 -6.39
N ARG A 37 -15.16 1.12 -6.86
CA ARG A 37 -13.77 1.46 -6.55
C ARG A 37 -13.39 2.74 -7.28
N SER A 38 -13.44 3.90 -6.62
CA SER A 38 -12.95 5.14 -7.22
C SER A 38 -11.42 5.21 -7.13
N PHE A 39 -10.79 5.73 -8.19
CA PHE A 39 -9.34 6.00 -8.19
C PHE A 39 -8.96 6.97 -7.07
N GLU A 40 -9.81 7.95 -6.78
CA GLU A 40 -9.59 8.95 -5.74
C GLU A 40 -9.47 8.30 -4.35
N ASP A 41 -10.35 7.36 -4.02
CA ASP A 41 -10.30 6.67 -2.72
C ASP A 41 -9.01 5.87 -2.55
N MET A 42 -8.54 5.23 -3.63
CA MET A 42 -7.28 4.49 -3.60
C MET A 42 -6.09 5.42 -3.36
N VAL A 43 -6.05 6.57 -4.04
CA VAL A 43 -4.99 7.56 -3.85
C VAL A 43 -5.03 8.14 -2.44
N GLN A 44 -6.21 8.42 -1.89
CA GLN A 44 -6.38 8.89 -0.53
C GLN A 44 -5.87 7.86 0.48
N GLU A 45 -6.23 6.59 0.32
CA GLU A 45 -5.77 5.52 1.22
C GLU A 45 -4.25 5.33 1.15
N ILE A 46 -3.67 5.33 -0.05
CA ILE A 46 -2.21 5.25 -0.23
C ILE A 46 -1.52 6.43 0.47
N THR A 47 -2.03 7.64 0.29
CA THR A 47 -1.47 8.84 0.95
C THR A 47 -1.55 8.73 2.46
N TYR A 48 -2.68 8.26 3.00
CA TYR A 48 -2.87 8.02 4.42
C TYR A 48 -1.86 7.03 5.00
N LEU A 49 -1.53 5.95 4.27
CA LEU A 49 -0.50 5.00 4.69
C LEU A 49 0.91 5.64 4.67
N ILE A 50 1.24 6.38 3.61
CA ILE A 50 2.54 7.05 3.45
C ILE A 50 2.80 8.10 4.54
N ASP A 51 1.76 8.81 4.98
CA ASP A 51 1.86 9.83 6.04
C ASP A 51 2.26 9.25 7.40
N GLN A 52 2.05 7.96 7.63
CA GLN A 52 2.43 7.26 8.86
C GLN A 52 3.88 6.72 8.84
N MET A 53 4.46 6.60 7.64
CA MET A 53 5.82 6.11 7.42
C MET A 53 6.86 7.18 7.67
N ASP A 54 8.04 6.78 8.14
CA ASP A 54 9.22 7.63 8.13
C ASP A 54 9.91 7.66 6.76
N ASP A 55 10.90 8.53 6.61
CA ASP A 55 11.61 8.72 5.35
C ASP A 55 12.38 7.48 4.87
N ASN A 56 12.85 6.63 5.79
CA ASN A 56 13.56 5.41 5.43
C ASN A 56 12.57 4.35 4.93
N GLU A 57 11.47 4.16 5.65
CA GLU A 57 10.38 3.28 5.25
C GLU A 57 9.83 3.68 3.86
N ARG A 58 9.57 4.97 3.63
CA ARG A 58 9.11 5.49 2.33
C ARG A 58 10.08 5.17 1.20
N ARG A 59 11.39 5.34 1.42
CA ARG A 59 12.42 5.01 0.41
C ARG A 59 12.44 3.52 0.10
N THR A 60 12.39 2.68 1.12
CA THR A 60 12.37 1.21 0.97
C THR A 60 11.19 0.76 0.13
N TYR A 61 9.98 1.17 0.51
CA TYR A 61 8.77 0.75 -0.19
C TYR A 61 8.65 1.34 -1.59
N LEU A 62 9.15 2.56 -1.83
CA LEU A 62 9.22 3.11 -3.18
C LEU A 62 10.16 2.27 -4.06
N ALA A 63 11.35 1.94 -3.58
CA ALA A 63 12.31 1.12 -4.33
C ALA A 63 11.71 -0.26 -4.68
N GLU A 64 11.06 -0.90 -3.72
CA GLU A 64 10.40 -2.19 -3.92
C GLU A 64 9.23 -2.11 -4.91
N SER A 65 8.44 -1.03 -4.85
CA SER A 65 7.35 -0.80 -5.81
C SER A 65 7.87 -0.68 -7.24
N LEU A 66 8.97 0.05 -7.44
CA LEU A 66 9.58 0.21 -8.75
C LEU A 66 10.15 -1.12 -9.25
N PHE A 67 10.83 -1.88 -8.38
CA PHE A 67 11.34 -3.21 -8.72
C PHE A 67 10.22 -4.15 -9.18
N LEU A 68 9.14 -4.27 -8.41
CA LEU A 68 8.00 -5.12 -8.76
C LEU A 68 7.34 -4.71 -10.09
N ASN A 69 7.21 -3.41 -10.33
CA ASN A 69 6.65 -2.92 -11.59
C ASN A 69 7.59 -3.18 -12.79
N THR A 70 8.90 -3.08 -12.62
CA THR A 70 9.87 -3.44 -13.66
C THR A 70 9.80 -4.92 -14.00
N VAL A 71 9.81 -5.79 -12.98
CA VAL A 71 9.66 -7.24 -13.18
C VAL A 71 8.36 -7.55 -13.90
N LYS A 72 7.24 -6.92 -13.50
CA LYS A 72 5.96 -7.10 -14.19
C LYS A 72 6.03 -6.66 -15.65
N TYR A 73 6.58 -5.48 -15.93
CA TYR A 73 6.70 -4.95 -17.29
C TYR A 73 7.59 -5.81 -18.20
N GLU A 74 8.64 -6.44 -17.66
CA GLU A 74 9.50 -7.35 -18.41
C GLU A 74 8.85 -8.70 -18.74
N ASN A 75 7.84 -9.12 -17.96
CA ASN A 75 7.18 -10.42 -18.08
C ASN A 75 5.77 -10.37 -18.71
N ASP A 76 5.17 -9.17 -18.82
CA ASP A 76 3.91 -8.90 -19.55
C ASP A 76 4.16 -8.67 -21.05
#